data_AF-A0A661DYN1-F1
#
_entry.id   AF-A0A661DYN1-F1
#
_cell.length_a   1.000
_cell.length_b   1.000
_cell.length_c   1.000
_cell.angle_alpha   90.00
_cell.angle_beta   90.00
_cell.angle_gamma   90.00
#
_symmetry.space_group_name_H-M   'P 1'
#
loop_
_entity.id
_entity.type
_entity.pdbx_description
1 polymer ?
#
loop_
_entity_poly.entity_id
_entity_poly.type
_entity_poly.pdbx_seq_one_letter_code
_entity_poly.pdbx_strand_id
1 'polypeptide(L)' 'VAFATEAPYLSQLGMDAVVMGPGDIAQAHQPDEYLALDRIPPTIDILKQVVDTVCIKGS' A
#
# COMPACT_ATOMS: atom_id res chain seq x y z
N VAL A 1 9.07 4.77 -13.20
CA VAL A 1 10.05 4.57 -12.11
C VAL A 1 9.75 3.22 -11.49
N ALA A 2 10.73 2.32 -11.37
CA ALA A 2 10.58 1.11 -10.57
C ALA A 2 10.89 1.50 -9.12
N PHE A 3 9.90 1.43 -8.22
CA PHE A 3 10.07 1.77 -6.81
C PHE A 3 10.80 0.67 -6.01
N ALA A 4 11.47 -0.25 -6.70
CA ALA A 4 12.19 -1.41 -6.14
C ALA A 4 11.37 -2.20 -5.09
N THR A 5 10.05 -2.26 -5.27
CA THR A 5 9.16 -3.05 -4.41
C THR A 5 9.21 -4.52 -4.79
N GLU A 6 8.59 -5.35 -3.97
CA GLU A 6 8.46 -6.79 -4.15
C GLU A 6 7.36 -7.16 -5.15
N ALA A 7 6.55 -6.19 -5.62
CA ALA A 7 5.44 -6.45 -6.52
C ALA A 7 5.86 -7.18 -7.81
N PRO A 8 6.96 -6.82 -8.51
CA PRO A 8 7.41 -7.57 -9.68
C PRO A 8 7.79 -9.03 -9.35
N TYR A 9 8.35 -9.28 -8.17
CA TYR A 9 8.67 -10.64 -7.72
C TYR A 9 7.39 -11.44 -7.45
N LEU A 10 6.41 -10.86 -6.77
CA LEU A 10 5.10 -11.51 -6.52
C LEU A 10 4.34 -11.78 -7.81
N SER A 11 4.40 -10.86 -8.78
CA SER A 11 3.83 -11.09 -10.11
C SER A 11 4.49 -12.23 -10.86
N GLN A 12 5.82 -12.43 -10.72
CA GLN A 12 6.50 -13.61 -11.28
C GLN A 12 6.07 -14.92 -10.63
N LEU A 13 5.57 -14.88 -9.40
CA LEU A 13 4.95 -16.02 -8.71
C LEU A 13 3.48 -16.25 -9.10
N GLY A 14 2.93 -15.46 -10.01
CA GLY A 14 1.55 -15.58 -10.48
C GLY A 14 0.52 -14.85 -9.61
N MET A 15 0.95 -13.91 -8.78
CA MET A 15 0.04 -13.10 -7.95
C MET A 15 -0.27 -11.74 -8.61
N ASP A 16 -1.53 -11.31 -8.52
CA ASP A 16 -1.88 -9.91 -8.75
C ASP A 16 -1.42 -9.07 -7.55
N ALA A 17 -0.49 -8.16 -7.78
CA ALA A 17 0.17 -7.39 -6.72
C ALA A 17 -0.12 -5.88 -6.86
N VAL A 18 -0.62 -5.28 -5.78
CA VAL A 18 -0.81 -3.83 -5.65
C VAL A 18 0.10 -3.31 -4.54
N VAL A 19 0.84 -2.24 -4.82
CA VAL A 19 1.59 -1.50 -3.81
C VAL A 19 0.75 -0.30 -3.37
N MET A 20 0.40 -0.24 -2.09
CA MET A 20 -0.33 0.89 -1.53
C MET A 20 0.00 1.08 -0.05
N GLY A 21 -0.08 2.32 0.41
CA GLY A 21 0.17 2.69 1.79
C GLY A 21 -0.10 4.18 2.01
N PRO A 22 -0.11 4.64 3.27
CA PRO A 22 -0.23 6.06 3.56
C PRO A 22 1.09 6.77 3.24
N GLY A 23 1.02 8.04 2.84
CA GLY A 23 2.21 8.86 2.59
C GLY A 23 2.22 9.51 1.21
N ASP A 24 3.38 10.07 0.86
CA ASP A 24 3.63 10.70 -0.44
C ASP A 24 5.00 10.26 -0.95
N ILE A 25 5.04 9.79 -2.20
CA ILE A 25 6.28 9.33 -2.83
C ILE A 25 7.30 10.47 -3.01
N ALA A 26 6.84 11.71 -3.07
CA ALA A 26 7.72 12.87 -3.12
C ALA A 26 8.48 13.10 -1.80
N GLN A 27 8.01 12.51 -0.70
CA GLN A 27 8.64 12.60 0.62
C GLN A 27 9.57 11.42 0.93
N ALA A 28 9.41 10.29 0.23
CA ALA A 28 10.23 9.11 0.44
C ALA A 28 11.74 9.39 0.21
N HIS A 29 12.59 8.87 1.10
CA HIS A 29 14.05 9.03 1.05
C HIS A 29 14.57 10.48 1.07
N GLN A 30 13.76 11.42 1.55
CA GLN A 30 14.21 12.78 1.81
C GLN A 30 14.70 12.93 3.26
N PRO A 31 15.55 13.92 3.57
CA PRO A 31 15.79 14.32 4.96
C PRO A 31 14.47 14.62 5.67
N ASP A 32 14.41 14.30 6.96
CA ASP A 32 13.22 14.51 7.80
C ASP A 32 11.96 13.82 7.25
N GLU A 33 12.11 12.60 6.70
CA GLU A 33 11.00 11.80 6.19
C GLU A 33 9.87 11.67 7.24
N TYR A 34 8.64 12.01 6.85
CA TYR A 34 7.49 11.99 7.76
C TYR A 34 6.21 11.48 7.10
N LEU A 35 5.26 11.11 7.95
CA LEU A 35 3.89 10.79 7.55
C LEU A 35 2.91 11.78 8.19
N ALA A 36 2.13 12.48 7.37
CA ALA A 36 1.07 13.35 7.86
C ALA A 36 -0.02 12.51 8.56
N LEU A 37 -0.39 12.90 9.79
CA LEU A 37 -1.30 12.12 10.63
C LEU A 37 -2.70 11.97 10.01
N ASP A 38 -3.13 12.95 9.21
CA ASP A 38 -4.40 12.91 8.48
C ASP A 38 -4.45 11.81 7.39
N ARG A 39 -3.30 11.28 6.97
CA ARG A 39 -3.22 10.11 6.06
C ARG A 39 -3.53 8.80 6.77
N ILE A 40 -3.43 8.73 8.10
CA ILE A 40 -3.58 7.48 8.84
C ILE A 40 -5.04 6.97 8.85
N PRO A 41 -6.04 7.76 9.29
CA PRO A 41 -7.43 7.27 9.34
C PRO A 41 -7.96 6.75 7.99
N PRO A 42 -7.83 7.47 6.85
CA PRO A 42 -8.39 6.98 5.59
C PRO A 42 -7.70 5.72 5.09
N THR A 43 -6.38 5.57 5.32
CA THR A 43 -5.69 4.33 4.93
C THR A 43 -6.13 3.13 5.76
N ILE A 44 -6.35 3.31 7.08
CA ILE A 44 -6.93 2.25 7.91
C ILE A 44 -8.30 1.82 7.37
N ASP A 45 -9.14 2.77 6.99
CA ASP A 45 -10.48 2.48 6.46
C ASP A 45 -10.41 1.68 5.16
N ILE A 46 -9.51 2.06 4.24
CA ILE A 46 -9.32 1.32 2.99
C ILE A 46 -8.79 -0.09 3.26
N LEU A 47 -7.80 -0.26 4.14
CA LEU A 47 -7.25 -1.58 4.46
C LEU A 47 -8.33 -2.49 5.07
N LYS A 48 -9.16 -1.97 5.97
CA LYS A 48 -10.32 -2.70 6.52
C LYS A 48 -11.28 -3.13 5.42
N GLN A 49 -11.61 -2.24 4.48
CA GLN A 49 -12.50 -2.56 3.36
C GLN A 49 -11.93 -3.64 2.44
N VAL A 50 -10.63 -3.58 2.14
CA VAL A 50 -9.94 -4.59 1.31
C VAL A 50 -9.99 -5.95 2.00
N VAL A 51 -9.61 -6.02 3.27
CA VAL A 51 -9.64 -7.28 4.04
C VAL A 51 -11.06 -7.85 4.13
N ASP A 52 -12.04 -7.00 4.42
CA ASP A 52 -13.45 -7.42 4.49
C ASP A 52 -13.95 -7.95 3.14
N THR A 53 -13.64 -7.27 2.05
CA THR A 53 -14.12 -7.65 0.71
C THR A 53 -13.43 -8.92 0.20
N VAL A 54 -12.11 -9.01 0.35
CA VAL A 54 -11.30 -10.09 -0.25
C VAL A 54 -11.26 -11.33 0.63
N CYS A 55 -11.12 -11.17 1.96
CA CYS A 55 -10.85 -12.29 2.86
C CYS A 55 -12.08 -12.75 3.65
N ILE A 56 -12.98 -11.83 4.03
CA ILE A 56 -14.12 -12.16 4.89
C ILE A 56 -15.35 -12.51 4.05
N LYS A 57 -15.74 -11.61 3.15
CA LYS A 57 -16.94 -11.80 2.33
C LYS A 57 -16.72 -12.85 1.25
N GLY A 58 -15.47 -13.04 0.82
CA GLY A 58 -15.08 -14.02 -0.19
C GLY A 58 -15.87 -13.78 -1.48
N SER A 59 -15.28 -13.00 -2.40
CA SER A 59 -15.85 -12.81 -3.73
C SER A 59 -16.18 -14.14 -4.41
#